data_AF-A0A1I2D5Y1-F1
#
_entry.id   AF-A0A1I2D5Y1-F1
#
_cell.length_a   1.000
_cell.length_b   1.000
_cell.length_c   1.000
_cell.angle_alpha   90.00
_cell.angle_beta   90.00
_cell.angle_gamma   90.00
#
_symmetry.space_group_name_H-M   'P 1'
#
loop_
_entity.id
_entity.type
_entity.pdbx_description
1 polymer ?
#
loop_
_entity_poly.entity_id
_entity_poly.type
_entity_poly.pdbx_seq_one_letter_code
_entity_poly.pdbx_strand_id
1 'polypeptide(L)'
;MNTKSLRIATLVVLLINLILVGLVELFTFEMEPGKGITGNGNPAVVLWFIELPAYLLLLTGIALIVHKERYLLQYNRIWVSFILLILLAVSILLQVDKAQRIHDQIEGRIEEYGWLNPYTNTIYINFYSFLSGILLMLLIQSVITLIRIRIKGNRT
;
A
#
# COMPACT_ATOMS: atom_id res chain seq x y z
N MET A 1 -23.04 -7.79 9.84
CA MET A 1 -22.53 -8.34 8.56
C MET A 1 -21.90 -9.71 8.80
N ASN A 2 -22.33 -10.72 8.05
CA ASN A 2 -21.78 -12.07 8.04
C ASN A 2 -20.29 -12.04 7.59
N THR A 3 -19.43 -12.88 8.17
CA THR A 3 -18.01 -12.98 7.79
C THR A 3 -17.83 -13.35 6.32
N LYS A 4 -18.70 -14.21 5.77
CA LYS A 4 -18.70 -14.53 4.33
C LYS A 4 -18.91 -13.28 3.47
N SER A 5 -19.92 -12.48 3.78
CA SER A 5 -20.21 -11.23 3.06
C SER A 5 -19.07 -10.22 3.21
N LEU A 6 -18.46 -10.12 4.39
CA LEU A 6 -17.29 -9.26 4.61
C LEU A 6 -16.11 -9.68 3.73
N ARG A 7 -15.78 -10.98 3.66
CA ARG A 7 -14.69 -11.48 2.81
C ARG A 7 -14.94 -11.19 1.33
N ILE A 8 -16.17 -11.42 0.86
CA ILE A 8 -16.55 -11.14 -0.54
C ILE A 8 -16.41 -9.64 -0.83
N ALA A 9 -16.94 -8.79 0.05
CA ALA A 9 -16.82 -7.33 -0.11
C ALA A 9 -15.36 -6.88 -0.13
N THR A 10 -14.54 -7.36 0.82
CA THR A 10 -13.10 -7.05 0.86
C THR A 10 -12.37 -7.55 -0.39
N LEU A 11 -12.73 -8.73 -0.92
CA LEU A 11 -12.15 -9.26 -2.16
C LEU A 11 -12.51 -8.41 -3.37
N VAL A 12 -13.76 -7.97 -3.49
CA VAL A 12 -14.19 -7.05 -4.55
C VAL A 12 -13.42 -5.73 -4.46
N VAL A 13 -13.30 -5.17 -3.25
CA VAL A 13 -12.54 -3.93 -3.03
C VAL A 13 -11.05 -4.13 -3.34
N LEU A 14 -10.47 -5.29 -3.03
CA LEU A 14 -9.10 -5.64 -3.42
C LEU A 14 -8.92 -5.59 -4.94
N LEU A 15 -9.82 -6.21 -5.70
CA LEU A 15 -9.76 -6.22 -7.17
C LEU A 15 -9.90 -4.79 -7.73
N ILE A 16 -10.79 -3.98 -7.17
CA ILE A 16 -10.94 -2.56 -7.55
C ILE A 16 -9.62 -1.80 -7.31
N ASN A 17 -8.98 -1.99 -6.15
CA ASN A 17 -7.70 -1.35 -5.88
C ASN A 17 -6.60 -1.78 -6.86
N LEU A 18 -6.50 -3.07 -7.18
CA LEU A 18 -5.52 -3.57 -8.16
C LEU A 18 -5.73 -2.95 -9.55
N ILE A 19 -6.99 -2.81 -9.98
CA ILE A 19 -7.34 -2.11 -11.21
C ILE A 19 -6.92 -0.64 -11.11
N LEU A 20 -7.28 0.07 -10.04
CA LEU A 20 -6.97 1.49 -9.86
C LEU A 20 -5.46 1.75 -9.86
N VAL A 21 -4.66 0.92 -9.18
CA VAL A 21 -3.19 0.99 -9.20
C VAL A 21 -2.66 0.83 -10.62
N GLY A 22 -3.18 -0.14 -11.39
CA GLY A 22 -2.80 -0.33 -12.79
C GLY A 22 -3.23 0.84 -13.69
N LEU A 23 -4.41 1.42 -13.44
CA LEU A 23 -4.87 2.61 -14.17
C LEU A 23 -4.01 3.83 -13.86
N VAL A 24 -3.56 4.02 -12.61
CA VAL A 24 -2.62 5.10 -12.27
C VAL A 24 -1.34 4.94 -13.07
N GLU A 25 -0.79 3.74 -13.16
CA GLU A 25 0.41 3.49 -13.97
C GLU A 25 0.16 3.75 -15.46
N LEU A 26 -0.97 3.33 -16.00
CA LEU A 26 -1.32 3.53 -17.42
C LEU A 26 -1.58 4.99 -17.80
N PHE A 27 -2.24 5.75 -16.91
CA PHE A 27 -2.62 7.14 -17.16
C PHE A 27 -1.59 8.15 -16.65
N THR A 28 -0.52 7.70 -15.98
CA THR A 28 0.57 8.57 -15.58
C THR A 28 1.39 8.92 -16.81
N PHE A 29 1.38 10.19 -17.19
CA PHE A 29 2.37 10.70 -18.11
C PHE A 29 3.70 10.82 -17.38
N GLU A 30 4.67 9.99 -17.75
CA GLU A 30 6.03 10.09 -17.25
C GLU A 30 6.79 11.19 -18.00
N MET A 31 7.65 11.91 -17.29
CA MET A 31 8.58 12.84 -17.93
C MET A 31 9.67 12.03 -18.65
N GLU A 32 9.86 12.30 -19.93
CA GLU A 32 10.98 11.74 -20.70
C GLU A 32 12.07 12.80 -20.92
N PRO A 33 13.36 12.48 -20.67
CA PRO A 33 14.47 13.37 -20.99
C PRO A 33 14.41 13.89 -22.43
N GLY A 34 14.46 15.21 -22.59
CA GLY A 34 14.45 15.86 -23.90
C GLY A 34 13.08 15.96 -24.58
N LYS A 35 11.99 15.44 -23.99
CA LYS A 35 10.62 15.72 -24.44
C LYS A 35 10.01 16.85 -23.61
N GLY A 36 9.27 17.73 -24.28
CA GLY A 36 8.57 18.84 -23.62
C GLY A 36 7.54 18.33 -22.61
N ILE A 37 7.45 19.01 -21.47
CA ILE A 37 6.44 18.73 -20.44
C ILE A 37 5.09 19.28 -20.93
N THR A 38 4.05 18.44 -20.95
CA THR A 38 2.72 18.85 -21.39
C THR A 38 2.10 19.79 -20.36
N GLY A 39 1.76 21.04 -20.72
CA GLY A 39 1.21 22.02 -19.77
C GLY A 39 -0.15 21.68 -19.13
N ASN A 40 -0.76 20.54 -19.46
CA ASN A 40 -2.10 20.11 -19.01
C ASN A 40 -2.10 19.27 -17.72
N GLY A 41 -0.94 19.04 -17.08
CA GLY A 41 -0.84 18.21 -15.87
C GLY A 41 -1.02 16.71 -16.14
N ASN A 42 -1.03 15.90 -15.06
CA ASN A 42 -1.16 14.45 -15.16
C ASN A 42 -2.58 13.99 -14.80
N PRO A 43 -3.33 13.38 -15.75
CA PRO A 43 -4.71 12.94 -15.50
C PRO A 43 -4.82 11.86 -14.42
N ALA A 44 -3.75 11.12 -14.13
CA ALA A 44 -3.74 10.09 -13.08
C ALA A 44 -3.98 10.66 -11.67
N VAL A 45 -3.76 11.96 -11.44
CA VAL A 45 -4.05 12.59 -10.13
C VAL A 45 -5.54 12.46 -9.76
N VAL A 46 -6.44 12.49 -10.75
CA VAL A 46 -7.89 12.33 -10.50
C VAL A 46 -8.20 10.94 -9.92
N LEU A 47 -7.43 9.92 -10.30
CA LEU A 47 -7.61 8.57 -9.80
C LEU A 47 -7.27 8.45 -8.30
N TRP A 48 -6.45 9.36 -7.74
CA TRP A 48 -6.10 9.36 -6.32
C TRP A 48 -7.32 9.56 -5.42
N PHE A 49 -8.27 10.39 -5.86
CA PHE A 49 -9.51 10.66 -5.13
C PHE A 49 -10.43 9.43 -5.06
N ILE A 50 -10.20 8.42 -5.90
CA ILE A 50 -10.94 7.16 -5.92
C ILE A 50 -10.12 6.06 -5.24
N GLU A 51 -8.82 5.99 -5.54
CA GLU A 51 -7.89 5.01 -5.01
C GLU A 51 -7.74 5.12 -3.50
N LEU A 52 -7.48 6.31 -2.95
CA LEU A 52 -7.22 6.46 -1.53
C LEU A 52 -8.40 6.02 -0.65
N PRO A 53 -9.67 6.42 -0.93
CA PRO A 53 -10.81 5.90 -0.20
C PRO A 53 -11.00 4.39 -0.39
N ALA A 54 -10.85 3.87 -1.61
CA ALA A 54 -10.96 2.44 -1.88
C ALA A 54 -9.90 1.63 -1.11
N TYR A 55 -8.70 2.18 -0.98
CA TYR A 55 -7.60 1.57 -0.26
C TYR A 55 -7.83 1.57 1.25
N LEU A 56 -8.30 2.68 1.81
CA LEU A 56 -8.71 2.74 3.21
C LEU A 56 -9.84 1.76 3.55
N LEU A 57 -10.80 1.60 2.64
CA LEU A 57 -11.85 0.58 2.77
C LEU A 57 -11.27 -0.84 2.75
N LEU A 58 -10.30 -1.11 1.87
CA LEU A 58 -9.60 -2.40 1.83
C LEU A 58 -8.88 -2.69 3.16
N LEU A 59 -8.07 -1.76 3.65
CA LEU A 59 -7.33 -1.91 4.91
C LEU A 59 -8.28 -2.16 6.08
N THR A 60 -9.40 -1.43 6.13
CA THR A 60 -10.45 -1.64 7.13
C THR A 60 -11.06 -3.03 7.02
N GLY A 61 -11.39 -3.47 5.80
CA GLY A 61 -11.94 -4.80 5.54
C GLY A 61 -11.01 -5.92 5.99
N ILE A 62 -9.72 -5.83 5.66
CA ILE A 62 -8.70 -6.80 6.07
C ILE A 62 -8.56 -6.78 7.61
N ALA A 63 -8.45 -5.60 8.23
CA ALA A 63 -8.32 -5.48 9.68
C ALA A 63 -9.50 -6.12 10.43
N LEU A 64 -10.73 -5.89 9.95
CA LEU A 64 -11.95 -6.47 10.52
C LEU A 64 -11.98 -8.00 10.39
N ILE A 65 -11.57 -8.56 9.24
CA ILE A 65 -11.49 -10.01 9.02
C ILE A 65 -10.47 -10.63 9.98
N VAL A 66 -9.25 -10.08 9.99
CA VAL A 66 -8.16 -10.58 10.84
C VAL A 66 -8.54 -10.53 12.32
N HIS A 67 -9.20 -9.44 12.75
CA HIS A 67 -9.67 -9.30 14.12
C HIS A 67 -10.78 -10.30 14.50
N LYS A 68 -11.83 -10.41 13.68
CA LYS A 68 -12.98 -11.28 13.96
C LYS A 68 -12.61 -12.76 13.99
N GLU A 69 -11.79 -13.17 13.03
CA GLU A 69 -11.47 -14.58 12.83
C GLU A 69 -10.27 -15.04 13.65
N ARG A 70 -9.60 -14.10 14.31
CA ARG A 70 -8.42 -14.38 15.14
C ARG A 70 -7.37 -15.20 14.37
N TYR A 71 -7.24 -14.98 13.07
CA TYR A 71 -6.30 -15.72 12.21
C TYR A 71 -4.88 -15.73 12.78
N LEU A 72 -4.44 -14.59 13.31
CA LEU A 72 -3.12 -14.45 13.91
C LEU A 72 -2.95 -15.27 15.20
N LEU A 73 -4.04 -15.72 15.84
CA LEU A 73 -3.95 -16.61 17.01
C LEU A 73 -3.73 -18.07 16.64
N GLN A 74 -4.05 -18.48 15.40
CA GLN A 74 -4.00 -19.89 14.97
C GLN A 74 -2.59 -20.36 14.59
N TYR A 75 -1.71 -19.44 14.21
CA TYR A 75 -0.35 -19.74 13.75
C TYR A 75 0.71 -19.34 14.78
N ASN A 76 1.96 -19.74 14.55
CA ASN A 76 3.08 -19.29 15.37
C ASN A 76 3.33 -17.78 15.16
N ARG A 77 2.78 -16.99 16.08
CA ARG A 77 2.70 -15.51 16.01
C ARG A 77 4.04 -14.81 15.85
N ILE A 78 5.09 -15.37 16.45
CA ILE A 78 6.46 -14.81 16.35
C ILE A 78 6.93 -14.95 14.90
N TRP A 79 6.81 -16.15 14.33
CA TRP A 79 7.15 -16.40 12.94
C TRP A 79 6.31 -15.58 11.97
N VAL A 80 4.99 -15.46 12.20
CA VAL A 80 4.12 -14.63 11.36
C VAL A 80 4.59 -13.17 11.36
N SER A 81 4.89 -12.61 12.54
CA SER A 81 5.37 -11.22 12.65
C SER A 81 6.73 -11.05 11.95
N PHE A 82 7.62 -12.02 12.09
CA PHE A 82 8.94 -12.00 11.46
C PHE A 82 8.85 -12.07 9.92
N ILE A 83 8.00 -12.95 9.38
CA ILE A 83 7.74 -13.05 7.94
C ILE A 83 7.13 -11.75 7.41
N LEU A 84 6.14 -11.19 8.10
CA LEU A 84 5.52 -9.91 7.72
C LEU A 84 6.55 -8.77 7.73
N LEU A 85 7.47 -8.74 8.69
CA LEU A 85 8.54 -7.77 8.76
C LEU A 85 9.50 -7.89 7.57
N ILE A 86 9.92 -9.12 7.21
CA ILE A 86 10.78 -9.35 6.04
C ILE A 86 10.07 -8.91 4.76
N LEU A 87 8.82 -9.31 4.56
CA LEU A 87 8.05 -8.93 3.38
C LEU A 87 7.87 -7.41 3.29
N LEU A 88 7.61 -6.74 4.43
CA LEU A 88 7.51 -5.29 4.49
C LEU A 88 8.83 -4.63 4.10
N ALA A 89 9.94 -5.11 4.63
CA ALA A 89 11.27 -4.59 4.29
C ALA A 89 11.56 -4.74 2.80
N VAL A 90 11.29 -5.92 2.21
CA VAL A 90 11.45 -6.15 0.77
C VAL A 90 10.56 -5.22 -0.06
N SER A 91 9.29 -5.08 0.33
CA SER A 91 8.34 -4.18 -0.35
C SER A 91 8.80 -2.72 -0.32
N ILE A 92 9.33 -2.26 0.82
CA ILE A 92 9.90 -0.90 0.95
C ILE A 92 11.16 -0.75 0.09
N LEU A 93 12.05 -1.74 0.05
CA LEU A 93 13.25 -1.68 -0.80
C LEU A 93 12.89 -1.57 -2.29
N LEU A 94 11.89 -2.33 -2.74
CA LEU A 94 11.39 -2.25 -4.13
C LEU A 94 10.72 -0.90 -4.42
N GLN A 95 10.00 -0.34 -3.44
CA GLN A 95 9.43 1.01 -3.53
C GLN A 95 10.53 2.07 -3.67
N VAL A 96 11.61 1.95 -2.90
CA VAL A 96 12.76 2.87 -2.96
C VAL A 96 13.48 2.75 -4.30
N ASP A 97 13.74 1.52 -4.79
CA ASP A 97 14.34 1.29 -6.11
C ASP A 97 13.48 1.91 -7.23
N LYS A 98 12.16 1.72 -7.20
CA LYS A 98 11.25 2.35 -8.17
C LYS A 98 11.32 3.88 -8.10
N ALA A 99 11.31 4.46 -6.90
CA ALA A 99 11.40 5.90 -6.72
C ALA A 99 12.74 6.47 -7.22
N GLN A 100 13.85 5.77 -6.99
CA GLN A 100 15.17 6.14 -7.49
C GLN A 100 15.23 6.13 -9.02
N ARG A 101 14.70 5.09 -9.68
CA ARG A 101 14.65 5.04 -11.14
C ARG A 101 13.87 6.21 -11.73
N ILE A 102 12.73 6.56 -11.14
CA ILE A 102 11.92 7.71 -11.60
C ILE A 102 12.69 9.01 -11.36
N HIS A 103 13.36 9.17 -10.22
CA HIS A 103 14.21 10.31 -9.92
C HIS A 103 15.35 10.47 -10.94
N ASP A 104 16.02 9.37 -11.30
CA ASP A 104 17.11 9.39 -12.26
C ASP A 104 16.62 9.66 -13.69
N GLN A 105 15.44 9.13 -14.06
CA GLN A 105 14.79 9.41 -15.35
C GLN A 105 14.46 10.88 -15.57
N ILE A 106 14.23 11.64 -14.50
CA ILE A 106 13.97 13.08 -14.58
C ILE A 106 15.20 13.92 -14.23
N GLU A 107 16.39 13.32 -14.30
CA GLU A 107 17.69 13.95 -14.01
C GLU A 107 17.72 14.65 -12.63
N GLY A 108 16.98 14.15 -11.64
CA GLY A 108 16.87 14.78 -10.33
C GLY A 108 16.11 16.11 -10.32
N ARG A 109 15.44 16.50 -11.41
CA ARG A 109 14.65 17.74 -11.50
C ARG A 109 13.32 17.70 -10.71
N ILE A 110 13.14 16.73 -9.81
CA ILE A 110 12.00 16.71 -8.86
C ILE A 110 11.93 18.03 -8.10
N GLU A 111 13.08 18.60 -7.73
CA GLU A 111 13.16 19.83 -6.94
C GLU A 111 12.63 21.06 -7.69
N GLU A 112 12.70 21.08 -9.03
CA GLU A 112 12.17 22.19 -9.84
C GLU A 112 10.62 22.21 -9.86
N TYR A 113 9.98 21.05 -9.75
CA TYR A 113 8.51 20.90 -9.80
C TYR A 113 7.87 20.66 -8.42
N GLY A 114 8.69 20.52 -7.37
CA GLY A 114 8.26 20.27 -5.99
C GLY A 114 7.80 18.82 -5.72
N TRP A 115 7.50 18.52 -4.46
CA TRP A 115 7.10 17.18 -4.00
C TRP A 115 5.73 16.72 -4.54
N LEU A 116 4.87 17.65 -4.96
CA LEU A 116 3.57 17.34 -5.59
C LEU A 116 3.68 17.42 -7.12
N ASN A 117 4.80 16.95 -7.65
CA ASN A 117 5.00 16.89 -9.09
C ASN A 117 4.00 15.87 -9.69
N PRO A 118 3.05 16.31 -10.54
CA PRO A 118 2.07 15.39 -11.11
C PRO A 118 2.71 14.32 -12.00
N TYR A 119 3.94 14.50 -12.47
CA TYR A 119 4.66 13.51 -13.29
C TYR A 119 5.37 12.43 -12.46
N THR A 120 5.32 12.50 -11.13
CA THR A 120 5.88 11.49 -10.22
C THR A 120 4.79 10.68 -9.51
N ASN A 121 3.56 10.66 -10.04
CA ASN A 121 2.43 9.99 -9.41
C ASN A 121 2.68 8.50 -9.08
N THR A 122 3.41 7.81 -9.96
CA THR A 122 3.81 6.40 -9.81
C THR A 122 4.84 6.17 -8.70
N ILE A 123 5.46 7.22 -8.15
CA ILE A 123 6.21 7.14 -6.89
C ILE A 123 5.24 6.93 -5.73
N TYR A 124 4.12 7.66 -5.68
CA TYR A 124 3.22 7.63 -4.53
C TYR A 124 2.22 6.48 -4.59
N ILE A 125 1.56 6.28 -5.73
CA ILE A 125 0.59 5.21 -5.93
C ILE A 125 1.15 4.21 -6.93
N ASN A 126 1.58 3.07 -6.42
CA ASN A 126 2.01 1.93 -7.21
C ASN A 126 1.82 0.64 -6.42
N PHE A 127 2.15 -0.49 -7.05
CA PHE A 127 2.01 -1.81 -6.45
C PHE A 127 2.78 -1.99 -5.13
N TYR A 128 3.99 -1.45 -5.02
CA TYR A 128 4.82 -1.57 -3.83
C TYR A 128 4.33 -0.68 -2.69
N SER A 129 3.83 0.53 -2.94
CA SER A 129 3.21 1.35 -1.88
C SER A 129 1.91 0.72 -1.37
N PHE A 130 1.10 0.18 -2.29
CA PHE A 130 -0.09 -0.61 -1.98
C PHE A 130 0.23 -1.86 -1.14
N LEU A 131 1.21 -2.66 -1.55
CA LEU A 131 1.60 -3.87 -0.81
C LEU A 131 2.19 -3.53 0.56
N SER A 132 3.04 -2.51 0.63
CA SER A 132 3.69 -2.05 1.87
C SER A 132 2.65 -1.69 2.94
N GLY A 133 1.58 -0.97 2.59
CA GLY A 133 0.58 -0.59 3.58
C GLY A 133 -0.28 -1.76 4.09
N ILE A 134 -0.60 -2.75 3.23
CA ILE A 134 -1.25 -4.00 3.68
C ILE A 134 -0.34 -4.74 4.66
N LEU A 135 0.93 -4.92 4.30
CA LEU A 135 1.91 -5.62 5.14
C LEU A 135 2.12 -4.92 6.48
N LEU A 136 2.23 -3.59 6.46
CA LEU A 136 2.37 -2.77 7.67
C LEU A 136 1.15 -2.94 8.59
N MET A 137 -0.06 -2.88 8.05
CA MET A 137 -1.28 -3.06 8.86
C MET A 137 -1.34 -4.45 9.48
N LEU A 138 -1.02 -5.50 8.72
CA LEU A 138 -0.96 -6.87 9.24
C LEU A 138 0.12 -7.02 10.32
N LEU A 139 1.28 -6.40 10.14
CA LEU A 139 2.36 -6.40 11.12
C LEU A 139 1.93 -5.72 12.41
N ILE A 140 1.32 -4.52 12.33
CA ILE A 140 0.76 -3.80 13.48
C ILE A 140 -0.23 -4.70 14.24
N GLN A 141 -1.15 -5.33 13.53
CA GLN A 141 -2.15 -6.20 14.15
C GLN A 141 -1.53 -7.44 14.82
N SER A 142 -0.47 -7.99 14.23
CA SER A 142 0.29 -9.10 14.80
C SER A 142 1.02 -8.69 16.08
N VAL A 143 1.69 -7.53 16.06
CA VAL A 143 2.38 -6.98 17.23
C VAL A 143 1.40 -6.65 18.36
N ILE A 144 0.26 -6.01 18.07
CA ILE A 144 -0.80 -5.74 19.06
C ILE A 144 -1.28 -7.05 19.70
N THR A 145 -1.45 -8.09 18.89
CA THR A 145 -1.88 -9.41 19.37
C THR A 145 -0.84 -10.00 20.33
N LEU A 146 0.44 -10.00 19.95
CA LEU A 146 1.55 -10.46 20.81
C LEU A 146 1.60 -9.71 22.15
N ILE A 147 1.49 -8.38 22.13
CA ILE A 147 1.49 -7.54 23.33
C ILE A 147 0.32 -7.92 24.26
N ARG A 148 -0.91 -8.05 23.73
CA ARG A 148 -2.09 -8.41 24.52
C ARG A 148 -1.93 -9.75 25.24
N ILE A 149 -1.33 -10.74 24.57
CA ILE A 149 -1.11 -12.06 25.15
C ILE A 149 -0.07 -12.01 26.27
N ARG A 150 1.06 -11.32 26.04
CA ARG A 150 2.10 -11.16 27.05
C ARG A 150 1.56 -10.50 28.32
N ILE A 151 0.74 -9.46 28.18
CA ILE A 151 0.08 -8.80 29.31
C ILE A 151 -0.87 -9.76 30.04
N LYS A 152 -1.64 -10.57 29.30
CA LYS A 152 -2.58 -11.52 29.92
C LYS A 152 -1.87 -12.68 30.63
N GLY A 153 -0.76 -13.18 30.08
CA GLY A 153 0.04 -14.24 30.70
C GLY A 153 0.80 -13.81 31.95
N ASN A 154 1.16 -12.52 32.08
CA ASN A 154 1.77 -11.97 33.30
C ASN A 154 0.78 -11.73 34.45
N ARG A 155 -0.54 -11.90 34.23
CA ARG A 155 -1.59 -11.70 35.24
C ARG A 155 -2.12 -13.01 35.86
N THR A 156 -1.55 -14.14 35.48
CA THR A 156 -1.87 -15.49 35.97
C THR A 156 -0.64 -16.10 36.60
#